data_AF-A0A8H4BA15-F1
#
_entry.id   AF-A0A8H4BA15-F1
#
_cell.length_a   1.000
_cell.length_b   1.000
_cell.length_c   1.000
_cell.angle_alpha   90.00
_cell.angle_beta   90.00
_cell.angle_gamma   90.00
#
_symmetry.space_group_name_H-M   'P 1'
#
loop_
_entity.id
_entity.type
_entity.pdbx_description
1 polymer ?
#
loop_
_entity_poly.entity_id
_entity_poly.type
_entity_poly.pdbx_seq_one_letter_code
_entity_poly.pdbx_strand_id
1 'polypeptide(L)'
;MVKALFLLAVLCLVFIQTTYASVFSQLQFIKISSPKSGQDLRAGQYLTVKYVMQPLIKNNVSAGKALKLNINFHKRTGNKKQQQVAIISHGCPVSAKENKYVTYTKKWKIPKSTKPGSYAVDFKELVQLRRGQITAIETVKSFTVPHICLSGETLSSTDYVVRAGGKGANQSIAFAKAGGRVYHSGNFGYDAVWIKDFMSENGVDMTYSRVRENERNGRAFIQVSKETGDNCIVLYPGTNGTYTVEEAATVLESFGPGDWIVQQNEISHGGDIMKLAAEKGLNVFFNPAPLTKGILQEFPFDKVTILVVNEHEAQALYEELGGSKKDVVGLDLATELLRNFDKMQGIVITLGGAGVVARFKQGDQTQDFKVPSRKVNVKDTTGAGDTFVGYFLAAFIRAEKEEYFHRVEVALQEANFASSIAVQREGSMASVPSIKEVHEAMHDQ
;
A
#
# COMPACT_ATOMS: atom_id res chain seq x y z
N MET A 1 -52.69 22.98 -32.77
CA MET A 1 -52.02 23.33 -34.04
C MET A 1 -50.62 22.75 -33.97
N VAL A 2 -50.43 21.57 -34.58
CA VAL A 2 -49.71 21.43 -35.87
C VAL A 2 -48.21 21.49 -35.60
N LYS A 3 -47.56 20.34 -35.36
CA LYS A 3 -47.03 19.37 -36.36
C LYS A 3 -45.52 19.60 -36.44
N ALA A 4 -44.65 18.64 -36.14
CA ALA A 4 -44.30 17.47 -36.97
C ALA A 4 -42.76 17.50 -37.08
N LEU A 5 -41.98 16.43 -37.20
CA LEU A 5 -42.19 15.00 -37.41
C LEU A 5 -40.78 14.36 -37.41
N PHE A 6 -40.71 13.09 -36.96
CA PHE A 6 -39.89 12.00 -37.54
C PHE A 6 -38.38 11.97 -37.18
N LEU A 7 -37.72 10.83 -36.93
CA LEU A 7 -38.13 9.42 -36.89
C LEU A 7 -37.02 8.58 -36.17
N LEU A 8 -37.44 7.75 -35.21
CA LEU A 8 -37.03 6.37 -34.93
C LEU A 8 -35.66 5.83 -35.44
N ALA A 9 -34.82 5.34 -34.52
CA ALA A 9 -34.22 3.99 -34.60
C ALA A 9 -33.67 3.54 -33.22
N VAL A 10 -34.18 2.41 -32.74
CA VAL A 10 -33.84 1.66 -31.53
C VAL A 10 -32.59 0.80 -31.77
N LEU A 11 -31.68 0.67 -30.78
CA LEU A 11 -31.18 -0.61 -30.22
C LEU A 11 -29.97 -0.45 -29.24
N CYS A 12 -30.13 -1.03 -28.03
CA CYS A 12 -29.13 -1.53 -27.05
C CYS A 12 -28.30 -0.50 -26.23
N LEU A 13 -28.57 -0.30 -24.92
CA LEU A 13 -28.07 -1.05 -23.72
C LEU A 13 -26.53 -0.94 -23.60
N VAL A 14 -25.86 -0.38 -22.57
CA VAL A 14 -26.04 -0.43 -21.10
C VAL A 14 -25.36 0.79 -20.41
N PHE A 15 -25.82 1.03 -19.18
CA PHE A 15 -25.70 2.13 -18.23
C PHE A 15 -24.36 2.39 -17.47
N ILE A 16 -24.29 3.62 -16.96
CA ILE A 16 -23.67 4.15 -15.70
C ILE A 16 -22.15 4.33 -15.64
N GLN A 17 -21.75 5.61 -15.66
CA GLN A 17 -20.56 6.14 -15.01
C GLN A 17 -20.74 6.09 -13.49
N THR A 18 -19.98 5.26 -12.80
CA THR A 18 -19.51 5.51 -11.42
C THR A 18 -18.25 4.70 -11.15
N THR A 19 -17.09 5.35 -11.24
CA THR A 19 -15.91 5.08 -10.42
C THR A 19 -14.91 6.20 -10.67
N TYR A 20 -14.71 7.05 -9.66
CA TYR A 20 -13.68 8.08 -9.67
C TYR A 20 -12.30 7.41 -9.60
N ALA A 21 -11.77 7.08 -10.77
CA ALA A 21 -10.39 6.67 -10.91
C ALA A 21 -9.55 7.93 -11.23
N SER A 22 -8.67 8.34 -10.32
CA SER A 22 -7.87 9.56 -10.46
C SER A 22 -6.70 9.38 -11.45
N VAL A 23 -6.76 10.17 -12.53
CA VAL A 23 -5.71 10.65 -13.45
C VAL A 23 -4.88 9.60 -14.20
N PHE A 24 -5.34 9.24 -15.40
CA PHE A 24 -4.59 8.40 -16.36
C PHE A 24 -4.34 9.12 -17.68
N SER A 25 -3.25 8.79 -18.38
CA SER A 25 -3.16 9.08 -19.82
C SER A 25 -4.06 8.10 -20.55
N GLN A 26 -4.78 8.53 -21.58
CA GLN A 26 -5.62 7.67 -22.40
C GLN A 26 -5.04 7.55 -23.81
N LEU A 27 -4.98 6.34 -24.35
CA LEU A 27 -4.72 6.12 -25.76
C LEU A 27 -5.88 6.70 -26.59
N GLN A 28 -5.63 7.74 -27.36
CA GLN A 28 -6.67 8.37 -28.20
C GLN A 28 -6.72 7.79 -29.60
N PHE A 29 -5.54 7.59 -30.18
CA PHE A 29 -5.44 7.17 -31.56
C PHE A 29 -4.26 6.24 -31.77
N ILE A 30 -4.46 5.26 -32.65
CA ILE A 30 -3.41 4.35 -33.08
C ILE A 30 -3.62 3.95 -34.53
N LYS A 31 -2.51 3.85 -35.25
CA LYS A 31 -2.51 3.47 -36.65
C LYS A 31 -1.25 2.69 -37.01
N ILE A 32 -1.45 1.60 -37.73
CA ILE A 32 -0.36 0.96 -38.48
C ILE A 32 -0.07 1.85 -39.69
N SER A 33 1.10 2.47 -39.67
CA SER A 33 1.54 3.38 -40.73
C SER A 33 2.29 2.65 -41.84
N SER A 34 2.81 1.45 -41.55
CA SER A 34 3.44 0.57 -42.53
C SER A 34 3.42 -0.89 -42.04
N PRO A 35 3.06 -1.87 -42.89
CA PRO A 35 2.55 -1.68 -44.26
C PRO A 35 1.11 -1.14 -44.26
N LYS A 36 0.64 -0.63 -45.41
CA LYS A 36 -0.70 -0.02 -45.54
C LYS A 36 -1.79 -1.11 -45.49
N SER A 37 -3.00 -0.73 -45.11
CA SER A 37 -4.16 -1.64 -45.13
C SER A 37 -4.28 -2.33 -46.50
N GLY A 38 -4.42 -3.66 -46.49
CA GLY A 38 -4.49 -4.49 -47.71
C GLY A 38 -3.15 -4.95 -48.28
N GLN A 39 -2.01 -4.58 -47.69
CA GLN A 39 -0.71 -5.12 -48.06
C GLN A 39 -0.33 -6.35 -47.22
N ASP A 40 0.18 -7.38 -47.88
CA ASP A 40 0.70 -8.57 -47.21
C ASP A 40 1.95 -8.26 -46.38
N LEU A 41 1.98 -8.80 -45.16
CA LEU A 41 3.15 -8.74 -44.29
C LEU A 41 4.18 -9.76 -44.73
N ARG A 42 5.39 -9.32 -45.06
CA ARG A 42 6.49 -10.23 -45.42
C ARG A 42 7.44 -10.42 -44.25
N ALA A 43 7.90 -11.66 -44.09
CA ALA A 43 8.93 -12.02 -43.12
C ALA A 43 10.18 -11.12 -43.28
N GLY A 44 10.70 -10.61 -42.15
CA GLY A 44 11.87 -9.73 -42.14
C GLY A 44 11.60 -8.24 -42.41
N GLN A 45 10.38 -7.85 -42.84
CA GLN A 45 9.98 -6.44 -42.94
C GLN A 45 9.68 -5.81 -41.59
N TYR A 46 9.61 -4.48 -41.53
CA TYR A 46 9.26 -3.74 -40.31
C TYR A 46 7.79 -3.32 -40.32
N LEU A 47 7.06 -3.71 -39.26
CA LEU A 47 5.79 -3.11 -38.89
C LEU A 47 6.05 -1.79 -38.16
N THR A 48 5.41 -0.71 -38.57
CA THR A 48 5.50 0.60 -37.91
C THR A 48 4.15 1.02 -37.34
N VAL A 49 4.06 1.07 -36.02
CA VAL A 49 2.87 1.51 -35.28
C VAL A 49 3.10 2.93 -34.79
N LYS A 50 2.18 3.83 -35.16
CA LYS A 50 2.11 5.20 -34.62
C LYS A 50 0.93 5.29 -33.67
N TYR A 51 1.13 5.92 -32.52
CA TYR A 51 0.07 6.10 -31.54
C TYR A 51 0.17 7.44 -30.83
N VAL A 52 -0.98 7.95 -30.39
CA VAL A 52 -1.13 9.24 -29.74
C VAL A 52 -1.69 9.03 -28.35
N MET A 53 -0.96 9.51 -27.35
CA MET A 53 -1.42 9.55 -25.96
C MET A 53 -1.94 10.94 -25.65
N GLN A 54 -3.09 11.02 -24.98
CA GLN A 54 -3.62 12.27 -24.41
C GLN A 54 -3.54 12.23 -22.88
N PRO A 55 -3.07 13.30 -22.24
CA PRO A 55 -3.23 13.45 -20.79
C PRO A 55 -4.69 13.74 -20.45
N LEU A 56 -5.28 13.01 -19.49
CA LEU A 56 -6.52 13.47 -18.85
C LEU A 56 -6.15 14.55 -17.84
N ILE A 57 -6.66 15.76 -18.05
CA ILE A 57 -6.41 16.93 -17.22
C ILE A 57 -7.57 17.08 -16.25
N LYS A 58 -7.27 17.12 -14.94
CA LYS A 58 -8.23 17.49 -13.89
C LYS A 58 -7.65 18.66 -13.12
N ASN A 59 -8.42 19.73 -12.95
CA ASN A 59 -8.01 20.96 -12.25
C ASN A 59 -6.68 21.56 -12.78
N ASN A 60 -6.51 21.61 -14.11
CA ASN A 60 -5.31 22.14 -14.79
C ASN A 60 -3.98 21.40 -14.51
N VAL A 61 -4.02 20.22 -13.89
CA VAL A 61 -2.82 19.40 -13.64
C VAL A 61 -2.86 18.13 -14.51
N SER A 62 -1.77 17.87 -15.24
CA SER A 62 -1.54 16.65 -16.02
C SER A 62 -0.53 15.76 -15.31
N ALA A 63 -0.98 14.66 -14.70
CA ALA A 63 -0.12 13.76 -13.91
C ALA A 63 -0.16 12.28 -14.36
N GLY A 64 -0.85 11.96 -15.45
CA GLY A 64 -1.02 10.57 -15.90
C GLY A 64 0.25 9.97 -16.53
N LYS A 65 0.56 8.71 -16.19
CA LYS A 65 1.53 7.85 -16.88
C LYS A 65 0.91 6.47 -17.11
N ALA A 66 0.80 6.01 -18.36
CA ALA A 66 0.56 4.58 -18.63
C ALA A 66 1.83 3.80 -18.26
N LEU A 67 1.71 2.66 -17.56
CA LEU A 67 2.87 1.86 -17.14
C LEU A 67 3.34 0.91 -18.24
N LYS A 68 2.38 0.28 -18.91
CA LYS A 68 2.64 -0.71 -19.94
C LYS A 68 1.59 -0.60 -21.04
N LEU A 69 2.05 -0.37 -22.27
CA LEU A 69 1.24 -0.51 -23.47
C LEU A 69 1.67 -1.79 -24.18
N ASN A 70 0.90 -2.86 -24.00
CA ASN A 70 1.11 -4.09 -24.75
C ASN A 70 0.46 -3.95 -26.12
N ILE A 71 1.28 -3.95 -27.16
CA ILE A 71 0.84 -4.05 -28.55
C ILE A 71 0.85 -5.53 -28.92
N ASN A 72 -0.31 -6.19 -28.93
CA ASN A 72 -0.38 -7.62 -29.25
C ASN A 72 -0.68 -7.81 -30.73
N PHE A 73 0.07 -8.72 -31.33
CA PHE A 73 -0.07 -9.09 -32.73
C PHE A 73 -0.73 -10.46 -32.84
N HIS A 74 -1.83 -10.56 -33.57
CA HIS A 74 -2.64 -11.77 -33.68
C HIS A 74 -2.82 -12.20 -35.13
N LYS A 75 -2.81 -13.51 -35.39
CA LYS A 75 -3.31 -14.05 -36.66
C LYS A 75 -4.84 -13.99 -36.69
N ARG A 76 -5.44 -13.69 -37.85
CA ARG A 76 -6.90 -13.61 -38.02
C ARG A 76 -7.38 -14.44 -39.20
N THR A 77 -8.58 -15.01 -39.06
CA THR A 77 -9.36 -15.60 -40.17
C THR A 77 -10.74 -14.95 -40.16
N GLY A 78 -11.11 -14.30 -41.27
CA GLY A 78 -12.31 -13.44 -41.29
C GLY A 78 -12.19 -12.33 -40.25
N ASN A 79 -13.18 -12.18 -39.37
CA ASN A 79 -13.18 -11.20 -38.28
C ASN A 79 -12.69 -11.73 -36.91
N LYS A 80 -12.36 -13.02 -36.78
CA LYS A 80 -11.99 -13.65 -35.49
C LYS A 80 -10.47 -13.73 -35.28
N LYS A 81 -9.98 -13.19 -34.15
CA LYS A 81 -8.59 -13.35 -33.68
C LYS A 81 -8.36 -14.81 -33.25
N GLN A 82 -7.20 -15.37 -33.58
CA GLN A 82 -6.90 -16.79 -33.36
C GLN A 82 -5.77 -16.96 -32.34
N GLN A 83 -4.54 -16.67 -32.76
CA GLN A 83 -3.34 -16.89 -31.96
C GLN A 83 -2.53 -15.61 -31.86
N GLN A 84 -2.08 -15.28 -30.65
CA GLN A 84 -1.11 -14.22 -30.43
C GLN A 84 0.27 -14.68 -30.92
N VAL A 85 0.82 -13.92 -31.85
CA VAL A 85 2.08 -14.20 -32.55
C VAL A 85 3.25 -13.47 -31.88
N ALA A 86 3.03 -12.26 -31.34
CA ALA A 86 4.05 -11.48 -30.67
C ALA A 86 3.48 -10.37 -29.76
N ILE A 87 4.32 -9.88 -28.85
CA ILE A 87 4.14 -8.61 -28.12
C ILE A 87 5.20 -7.63 -28.63
N ILE A 88 4.75 -6.50 -29.19
CA ILE A 88 5.58 -5.57 -29.97
C ILE A 88 6.15 -4.41 -29.13
N SER A 89 5.64 -4.19 -27.92
CA SER A 89 6.21 -3.28 -26.92
C SER A 89 5.90 -3.77 -25.51
N HIS A 90 6.90 -3.74 -24.62
CA HIS A 90 6.77 -4.15 -23.21
C HIS A 90 6.84 -2.97 -22.22
N GLY A 91 6.95 -1.73 -22.72
CA GLY A 91 7.08 -0.53 -21.89
C GLY A 91 6.36 0.67 -22.49
N CYS A 92 6.03 1.64 -21.63
CA CYS A 92 5.38 2.90 -22.00
C CYS A 92 6.39 4.05 -22.01
N PRO A 93 6.43 4.91 -23.05
CA PRO A 93 7.18 6.15 -22.98
C PRO A 93 6.52 7.14 -22.01
N VAL A 94 7.38 7.93 -21.37
CA VAL A 94 7.13 8.77 -20.18
C VAL A 94 6.12 9.91 -20.46
N SER A 95 5.43 10.32 -19.38
CA SER A 95 4.48 11.43 -19.21
C SER A 95 4.37 12.48 -20.32
N ALA A 96 3.13 12.86 -20.64
CA ALA A 96 2.84 14.04 -21.44
C ALA A 96 3.56 15.28 -20.87
N LYS A 97 4.28 16.01 -21.72
CA LYS A 97 4.79 17.34 -21.39
C LYS A 97 3.70 18.37 -21.69
N GLU A 98 3.41 19.23 -20.72
CA GLU A 98 2.70 20.51 -20.94
C GLU A 98 1.32 20.41 -21.63
N ASN A 99 0.45 19.47 -21.23
CA ASN A 99 -0.93 19.36 -21.73
C ASN A 99 -1.08 19.13 -23.26
N LYS A 100 -0.02 18.71 -23.97
CA LYS A 100 -0.07 18.45 -25.42
C LYS A 100 -0.16 16.96 -25.74
N TYR A 101 -0.82 16.64 -26.86
CA TYR A 101 -0.76 15.31 -27.45
C TYR A 101 0.68 14.96 -27.82
N VAL A 102 1.12 13.76 -27.46
CA VAL A 102 2.45 13.26 -27.86
C VAL A 102 2.28 12.05 -28.77
N THR A 103 2.92 12.12 -29.94
CA THR A 103 2.92 11.03 -30.93
C THR A 103 4.16 10.17 -30.75
N TYR A 104 3.96 8.87 -30.62
CA TYR A 104 5.03 7.88 -30.51
C TYR A 104 5.05 6.98 -31.74
N THR A 105 6.25 6.52 -32.10
CA THR A 105 6.48 5.59 -33.21
C THR A 105 7.26 4.39 -32.73
N LYS A 106 6.67 3.18 -32.87
CA LYS A 106 7.36 1.91 -32.59
C LYS A 106 7.54 1.12 -33.87
N LYS A 107 8.78 0.67 -34.11
CA LYS A 107 9.12 -0.25 -35.20
C LYS A 107 9.36 -1.64 -34.64
N TRP A 108 8.86 -2.66 -35.32
CA TRP A 108 9.07 -4.06 -34.98
C TRP A 108 9.37 -4.88 -36.21
N LYS A 109 10.42 -5.71 -36.14
CA LYS A 109 10.84 -6.57 -37.24
C LYS A 109 10.03 -7.87 -37.19
N ILE A 110 9.36 -8.18 -38.29
CA ILE A 110 8.52 -9.37 -38.43
C ILE A 110 9.42 -10.62 -38.40
N PRO A 111 9.19 -11.57 -37.47
CA PRO A 111 9.96 -12.80 -37.35
C PRO A 111 10.02 -13.57 -38.67
N LYS A 112 11.17 -14.18 -38.97
CA LYS A 112 11.37 -14.98 -40.19
C LYS A 112 10.38 -16.15 -40.31
N SER A 113 9.88 -16.65 -39.19
CA SER A 113 8.90 -17.74 -39.10
C SER A 113 7.44 -17.32 -39.36
N THR A 114 7.17 -16.04 -39.63
CA THR A 114 5.81 -15.55 -39.87
C THR A 114 5.30 -16.02 -41.23
N LYS A 115 4.26 -16.87 -41.24
CA LYS A 115 3.61 -17.36 -42.47
C LYS A 115 2.81 -16.23 -43.15
N PRO A 116 2.53 -16.29 -44.46
CA PRO A 116 1.61 -15.34 -45.11
C PRO A 116 0.18 -15.46 -44.54
N GLY A 117 -0.57 -14.34 -44.48
CA GLY A 117 -1.97 -14.34 -44.07
C GLY A 117 -2.47 -13.00 -43.51
N SER A 118 -3.72 -12.99 -43.04
CA SER A 118 -4.36 -11.83 -42.41
C SER A 118 -4.04 -11.73 -40.93
N TYR A 119 -3.76 -10.52 -40.46
CA TYR A 119 -3.35 -10.24 -39.09
C TYR A 119 -4.12 -9.07 -38.48
N ALA A 120 -4.26 -9.09 -37.16
CA ALA A 120 -4.86 -8.03 -36.37
C ALA A 120 -3.88 -7.54 -35.29
N VAL A 121 -4.00 -6.27 -34.95
CA VAL A 121 -3.25 -5.65 -33.85
C VAL A 121 -4.26 -5.13 -32.84
N ASP A 122 -4.07 -5.49 -31.57
CA ASP A 122 -4.82 -4.91 -30.46
C ASP A 122 -3.90 -4.45 -29.34
N PHE A 123 -4.52 -3.79 -28.35
CA PHE A 123 -3.80 -3.19 -27.25
C PHE A 123 -4.45 -3.59 -25.94
N LYS A 124 -3.60 -3.84 -24.95
CA LYS A 124 -4.01 -3.93 -23.55
C LYS A 124 -3.29 -2.83 -22.79
N GLU A 125 -4.04 -1.81 -22.39
CA GLU A 125 -3.59 -0.77 -21.48
C GLU A 125 -3.74 -1.30 -20.06
N LEU A 126 -2.64 -1.27 -19.29
CA LEU A 126 -2.64 -1.67 -17.89
C LEU A 126 -2.44 -0.41 -17.05
N VAL A 127 -3.52 -0.03 -16.38
CA VAL A 127 -3.58 1.11 -15.47
C VAL A 127 -3.42 0.57 -14.04
N GLN A 128 -2.57 1.18 -13.22
CA GLN A 128 -2.28 0.70 -11.87
C GLN A 128 -2.19 1.86 -10.88
N LEU A 129 -2.84 1.70 -9.73
CA LEU A 129 -2.66 2.51 -8.54
C LEU A 129 -1.27 2.23 -7.95
N ARG A 130 -0.46 3.28 -7.74
CA ARG A 130 0.85 3.15 -7.07
C ARG A 130 0.62 3.30 -5.56
N ARG A 131 1.38 2.62 -4.72
CA ARG A 131 1.15 2.66 -3.26
C ARG A 131 2.48 2.75 -2.53
N GLY A 132 2.73 3.90 -1.90
CA GLY A 132 3.99 4.19 -1.23
C GLY A 132 3.89 3.88 0.26
N GLN A 133 4.98 3.38 0.83
CA GLN A 133 5.16 3.24 2.27
C GLN A 133 6.49 3.90 2.62
N ILE A 134 6.47 4.90 3.50
CA ILE A 134 7.68 5.61 3.97
C ILE A 134 7.82 5.33 5.45
N THR A 135 8.80 4.51 5.82
CA THR A 135 8.80 3.88 7.13
C THR A 135 10.18 3.47 7.64
N ALA A 136 10.23 3.05 8.90
CA ALA A 136 11.43 2.64 9.61
C ALA A 136 11.72 1.12 9.52
N ILE A 137 12.99 0.73 9.67
CA ILE A 137 13.47 -0.66 9.71
C ILE A 137 14.39 -0.86 10.92
N GLU A 138 14.23 -1.96 11.64
CA GLU A 138 15.09 -2.28 12.78
C GLU A 138 15.64 -3.70 12.74
N THR A 139 16.80 -3.90 13.34
CA THR A 139 17.31 -5.22 13.71
C THR A 139 16.95 -5.47 15.18
N VAL A 140 16.14 -6.48 15.43
CA VAL A 140 15.74 -6.86 16.79
C VAL A 140 16.75 -7.85 17.35
N LYS A 141 17.31 -7.55 18.51
CA LYS A 141 18.26 -8.39 19.25
C LYS A 141 17.63 -8.74 20.59
N SER A 142 17.19 -9.98 20.73
CA SER A 142 16.59 -10.48 21.97
C SER A 142 17.58 -11.33 22.76
N PHE A 143 17.66 -11.09 24.06
CA PHE A 143 18.46 -11.85 25.01
C PHE A 143 17.53 -12.44 26.07
N THR A 144 17.58 -13.75 26.29
CA THR A 144 16.90 -14.36 27.43
C THR A 144 17.83 -14.33 28.63
N VAL A 145 17.43 -13.64 29.69
CA VAL A 145 18.20 -13.45 30.93
C VAL A 145 17.41 -14.03 32.11
N PRO A 146 18.04 -14.41 33.23
CA PRO A 146 17.31 -14.89 34.41
C PRO A 146 16.25 -13.87 34.86
N HIS A 147 16.67 -12.62 35.05
CA HIS A 147 15.86 -11.44 35.34
C HIS A 147 16.38 -10.23 34.54
N ILE A 148 15.59 -9.16 34.48
CA ILE A 148 16.00 -7.92 33.79
C ILE A 148 17.21 -7.30 34.52
N CYS A 149 18.29 -7.04 33.78
CA CYS A 149 19.55 -6.54 34.33
C CYS A 149 19.36 -5.24 35.13
N LEU A 150 19.83 -5.23 36.36
CA LEU A 150 19.80 -4.05 37.23
C LEU A 150 21.05 -3.20 37.08
N SER A 151 21.00 -1.97 37.61
CA SER A 151 22.15 -1.05 37.58
C SER A 151 23.35 -1.65 38.34
N GLY A 152 24.52 -1.68 37.69
CA GLY A 152 25.76 -2.23 38.26
C GLY A 152 25.87 -3.76 38.19
N GLU A 153 24.82 -4.44 37.73
CA GLU A 153 24.81 -5.88 37.56
C GLU A 153 25.42 -6.29 36.21
N THR A 154 25.99 -7.49 36.14
CA THR A 154 26.41 -8.13 34.89
C THR A 154 25.78 -9.52 34.81
N LEU A 155 24.96 -9.73 33.79
CA LEU A 155 24.25 -11.00 33.56
C LEU A 155 24.77 -11.70 32.31
N SER A 156 24.80 -13.03 32.35
CA SER A 156 24.99 -13.86 31.16
C SER A 156 23.63 -14.21 30.57
N SER A 157 23.45 -13.99 29.27
CA SER A 157 22.24 -14.44 28.59
C SER A 157 22.25 -15.97 28.43
N THR A 158 21.08 -16.59 28.58
CA THR A 158 20.85 -18.01 28.35
C THR A 158 20.44 -18.33 26.90
N ASP A 159 19.98 -17.32 26.17
CA ASP A 159 19.68 -17.41 24.73
C ASP A 159 19.88 -16.06 24.04
N TYR A 160 20.15 -16.08 22.73
CA TYR A 160 20.35 -14.91 21.89
C TYR A 160 19.75 -15.10 20.50
N VAL A 161 18.82 -14.21 20.13
CA VAL A 161 18.14 -14.26 18.84
C VAL A 161 18.22 -12.92 18.12
N VAL A 162 18.56 -12.97 16.83
CA VAL A 162 18.52 -11.81 15.93
C VAL A 162 17.38 -11.99 14.94
N ARG A 163 16.51 -10.99 14.80
CA ARG A 163 15.36 -11.01 13.90
C ARG A 163 15.22 -9.68 13.17
N ALA A 164 14.54 -9.71 12.03
CA ALA A 164 14.13 -8.49 11.36
C ALA A 164 12.97 -7.88 12.14
N GLY A 165 12.98 -6.55 12.31
CA GLY A 165 11.88 -5.79 12.90
C GLY A 165 11.78 -4.38 12.36
N GLY A 166 11.17 -3.51 13.15
CA GLY A 166 10.71 -2.18 12.73
C GLY A 166 9.29 -2.24 12.21
N LYS A 167 8.40 -1.41 12.75
CA LYS A 167 6.97 -1.43 12.43
C LYS A 167 6.74 -1.21 10.95
N GLY A 168 7.51 -0.31 10.36
CA GLY A 168 7.51 -0.05 8.93
C GLY A 168 7.72 -1.28 8.06
N ALA A 169 8.81 -2.00 8.32
CA ALA A 169 9.14 -3.21 7.60
C ALA A 169 8.09 -4.32 7.84
N ASN A 170 7.62 -4.49 9.08
CA ASN A 170 6.56 -5.43 9.43
C ASN A 170 5.26 -5.16 8.64
N GLN A 171 4.82 -3.90 8.64
CA GLN A 171 3.60 -3.48 7.95
C GLN A 171 3.74 -3.60 6.43
N SER A 172 4.94 -3.38 5.88
CA SER A 172 5.21 -3.56 4.44
C SER A 172 5.04 -5.02 4.02
N ILE A 173 5.62 -5.95 4.80
CA ILE A 173 5.47 -7.38 4.53
C ILE A 173 4.03 -7.83 4.73
N ALA A 174 3.35 -7.37 5.77
CA ALA A 174 1.92 -7.64 5.98
C ALA A 174 1.07 -7.18 4.79
N PHE A 175 1.31 -5.96 4.30
CA PHE A 175 0.62 -5.44 3.13
C PHE A 175 0.89 -6.28 1.86
N ALA A 176 2.15 -6.65 1.63
CA ALA A 176 2.55 -7.46 0.49
C ALA A 176 1.94 -8.88 0.54
N LYS A 177 2.02 -9.54 1.69
CA LYS A 177 1.46 -10.88 1.91
C LYS A 177 -0.07 -10.90 1.85
N ALA A 178 -0.73 -9.80 2.18
CA ALA A 178 -2.16 -9.57 1.97
C ALA A 178 -2.54 -9.31 0.49
N GLY A 179 -1.63 -9.55 -0.46
CA GLY A 179 -1.86 -9.39 -1.90
C GLY A 179 -1.80 -7.94 -2.38
N GLY A 180 -1.33 -7.02 -1.54
CA GLY A 180 -1.11 -5.63 -1.91
C GLY A 180 0.22 -5.42 -2.64
N ARG A 181 0.28 -4.40 -3.51
CA ARG A 181 1.56 -3.90 -4.05
C ARG A 181 2.02 -2.72 -3.20
N VAL A 182 3.24 -2.78 -2.66
CA VAL A 182 3.79 -1.76 -1.78
C VAL A 182 5.22 -1.41 -2.18
N TYR A 183 5.55 -0.12 -2.15
CA TYR A 183 6.93 0.37 -2.23
C TYR A 183 7.42 0.74 -0.84
N HIS A 184 8.57 0.22 -0.42
CA HIS A 184 9.17 0.60 0.86
C HIS A 184 10.27 1.66 0.65
N SER A 185 10.15 2.75 1.40
CA SER A 185 11.10 3.86 1.42
C SER A 185 11.65 4.04 2.82
N GLY A 186 12.95 3.91 2.97
CA GLY A 186 13.66 3.94 4.24
C GLY A 186 15.16 3.70 4.06
N ASN A 187 15.94 4.09 5.06
CA ASN A 187 17.39 3.90 5.07
C ASN A 187 17.76 2.65 5.88
N PHE A 188 18.52 1.76 5.24
CA PHE A 188 19.07 0.54 5.81
C PHE A 188 20.53 0.78 6.17
N GLY A 189 20.99 0.26 7.30
CA GLY A 189 22.42 0.21 7.59
C GLY A 189 23.16 -0.83 6.74
N TYR A 190 24.49 -0.70 6.65
CA TYR A 190 25.33 -1.70 5.96
C TYR A 190 25.17 -3.11 6.54
N ASP A 191 24.72 -3.22 7.79
CA ASP A 191 24.50 -4.47 8.54
C ASP A 191 23.06 -5.02 8.44
N ALA A 192 22.18 -4.40 7.64
CA ALA A 192 20.78 -4.79 7.48
C ALA A 192 20.36 -5.11 6.03
N VAL A 193 21.32 -5.35 5.13
CA VAL A 193 21.04 -5.75 3.73
C VAL A 193 20.15 -7.00 3.67
N TRP A 194 20.38 -7.96 4.57
CA TRP A 194 19.57 -9.18 4.67
C TRP A 194 18.09 -8.90 5.01
N ILE A 195 17.77 -7.83 5.73
CA ILE A 195 16.36 -7.42 5.99
C ILE A 195 15.75 -6.91 4.68
N LYS A 196 16.49 -6.07 3.95
CA LYS A 196 16.07 -5.54 2.65
C LYS A 196 15.79 -6.68 1.66
N ASP A 197 16.65 -7.71 1.63
CA ASP A 197 16.50 -8.88 0.78
C ASP A 197 15.29 -9.72 1.21
N PHE A 198 15.14 -9.98 2.52
CA PHE A 198 13.97 -10.68 3.06
C PHE A 198 12.64 -9.98 2.71
N MET A 199 12.59 -8.65 2.81
CA MET A 199 11.41 -7.87 2.40
C MET A 199 11.13 -8.02 0.89
N SER A 200 12.17 -7.97 0.05
CA SER A 200 12.05 -8.16 -1.39
C SER A 200 11.55 -9.56 -1.75
N GLU A 201 12.05 -10.60 -1.08
CA GLU A 201 11.62 -12.00 -1.26
C GLU A 201 10.14 -12.19 -0.86
N ASN A 202 9.65 -11.40 0.09
CA ASN A 202 8.26 -11.39 0.53
C ASN A 202 7.37 -10.41 -0.26
N GLY A 203 7.82 -9.93 -1.42
CA GLY A 203 7.00 -9.17 -2.37
C GLY A 203 6.94 -7.66 -2.15
N VAL A 204 7.80 -7.10 -1.29
CA VAL A 204 7.92 -5.65 -1.10
C VAL A 204 8.81 -5.05 -2.20
N ASP A 205 8.36 -3.96 -2.83
CA ASP A 205 9.14 -3.26 -3.85
C ASP A 205 10.15 -2.31 -3.17
N MET A 206 11.43 -2.63 -3.28
CA MET A 206 12.52 -1.92 -2.60
C MET A 206 13.10 -0.76 -3.42
N THR A 207 12.44 -0.33 -4.50
CA THR A 207 12.93 0.71 -5.44
C THR A 207 13.37 2.02 -4.77
N TYR A 208 12.70 2.43 -3.68
CA TYR A 208 12.98 3.69 -2.98
C TYR A 208 13.75 3.53 -1.67
N SER A 209 14.21 2.31 -1.38
CA SER A 209 15.10 2.06 -0.23
C SER A 209 16.55 2.40 -0.54
N ARG A 210 17.31 2.78 0.49
CA ARG A 210 18.75 3.07 0.37
C ARG A 210 19.53 2.33 1.44
N VAL A 211 20.73 1.86 1.10
CA VAL A 211 21.68 1.33 2.07
C VAL A 211 22.72 2.41 2.36
N ARG A 212 22.89 2.76 3.65
CA ARG A 212 23.92 3.69 4.14
C ARG A 212 25.18 2.89 4.45
N GLU A 213 26.20 3.07 3.63
CA GLU A 213 27.45 2.28 3.72
C GLU A 213 28.23 2.52 5.03
N ASN A 214 28.06 3.70 5.65
CA ASN A 214 28.83 4.12 6.83
C ASN A 214 28.00 4.17 8.12
N GLU A 215 26.74 3.68 8.10
CA GLU A 215 25.84 3.76 9.24
C GLU A 215 25.26 2.40 9.60
N ARG A 216 25.03 2.19 10.90
CA ARG A 216 24.38 0.99 11.42
C ARG A 216 22.88 1.14 11.37
N ASN A 217 22.19 0.04 11.10
CA ASN A 217 20.75 0.01 11.09
C ASN A 217 20.18 0.35 12.47
N GLY A 218 18.93 0.83 12.51
CA GLY A 218 18.17 0.91 13.76
C GLY A 218 18.13 -0.45 14.46
N ARG A 219 18.10 -0.47 15.79
CA ARG A 219 18.12 -1.70 16.60
C ARG A 219 17.23 -1.58 17.82
N ALA A 220 16.51 -2.65 18.12
CA ALA A 220 15.89 -2.86 19.41
C ALA A 220 16.68 -3.92 20.18
N PHE A 221 17.20 -3.58 21.35
CA PHE A 221 17.80 -4.53 22.29
C PHE A 221 16.75 -4.91 23.32
N ILE A 222 16.31 -6.16 23.29
CA ILE A 222 15.24 -6.69 24.14
C ILE A 222 15.85 -7.67 25.12
N GLN A 223 15.68 -7.43 26.41
CA GLN A 223 15.87 -8.44 27.45
C GLN A 223 14.52 -9.09 27.74
N VAL A 224 14.50 -10.41 27.86
CA VAL A 224 13.32 -11.17 28.31
C VAL A 224 13.72 -11.96 29.55
N SER A 225 13.05 -11.67 30.66
CA SER A 225 13.21 -12.36 31.93
C SER A 225 12.65 -13.78 31.82
N LYS A 226 13.47 -14.80 32.08
CA LYS A 226 13.04 -16.20 32.11
C LYS A 226 12.16 -16.49 33.33
N GLU A 227 12.43 -15.82 34.45
CA GLU A 227 11.71 -16.01 35.71
C GLU A 227 10.30 -15.44 35.65
N THR A 228 10.13 -14.25 35.07
CA THR A 228 8.86 -13.51 35.10
C THR A 228 8.18 -13.37 33.74
N GLY A 229 8.93 -13.51 32.64
CA GLY A 229 8.45 -13.20 31.29
C GLY A 229 8.47 -11.71 30.96
N ASP A 230 8.87 -10.84 31.90
CA ASP A 230 8.97 -9.39 31.68
C ASP A 230 9.98 -9.07 30.57
N ASN A 231 9.78 -7.91 29.92
CA ASN A 231 10.70 -7.42 28.92
C ASN A 231 11.23 -6.01 29.23
N CYS A 232 12.44 -5.73 28.74
CA CYS A 232 13.05 -4.40 28.75
C CYS A 232 13.60 -4.12 27.36
N ILE A 233 13.22 -2.99 26.76
CA ILE A 233 13.56 -2.64 25.38
C ILE A 233 14.36 -1.35 25.37
N VAL A 234 15.55 -1.39 24.77
CA VAL A 234 16.38 -0.21 24.48
C VAL A 234 16.47 -0.03 22.97
N LEU A 235 16.07 1.14 22.49
CA LEU A 235 16.10 1.47 21.06
C LEU A 235 17.36 2.25 20.71
N TYR A 236 18.00 1.87 19.61
CA TYR A 236 19.05 2.60 18.93
C TYR A 236 18.49 3.02 17.57
N PRO A 237 18.30 4.32 17.28
CA PRO A 237 17.61 4.76 16.07
C PRO A 237 18.37 4.41 14.79
N GLY A 238 19.71 4.42 14.82
CA GLY A 238 20.55 4.10 13.65
C GLY A 238 20.12 4.86 12.39
N THR A 239 20.12 4.15 11.25
CA THR A 239 19.70 4.72 9.97
C THR A 239 18.27 5.26 9.92
N ASN A 240 17.36 4.85 10.82
CA ASN A 240 15.99 5.40 10.86
C ASN A 240 15.96 6.90 11.18
N GLY A 241 16.97 7.39 11.92
CA GLY A 241 17.13 8.81 12.25
C GLY A 241 17.81 9.63 11.15
N THR A 242 18.14 9.04 10.00
CA THR A 242 18.92 9.70 8.93
C THR A 242 18.12 9.93 7.65
N TYR A 243 16.82 9.61 7.68
CA TYR A 243 15.94 9.76 6.54
C TYR A 243 15.49 11.22 6.46
N THR A 244 15.81 11.88 5.35
CA THR A 244 15.59 13.33 5.24
C THR A 244 14.28 13.68 4.55
N VAL A 245 13.82 14.92 4.75
CA VAL A 245 12.63 15.46 4.08
C VAL A 245 12.84 15.52 2.56
N GLU A 246 14.06 15.78 2.08
CA GLU A 246 14.40 15.83 0.66
C GLU A 246 14.37 14.43 0.02
N GLU A 247 14.83 13.41 0.73
CA GLU A 247 14.70 12.01 0.30
C GLU A 247 13.23 11.63 0.19
N ALA A 248 12.42 11.98 1.19
CA ALA A 248 10.97 11.78 1.14
C ALA A 248 10.32 12.52 -0.03
N ALA A 249 10.65 13.80 -0.23
CA ALA A 249 10.10 14.62 -1.31
C ALA A 249 10.39 14.02 -2.68
N THR A 250 11.63 13.57 -2.91
CA THR A 250 12.05 12.90 -4.16
C THR A 250 11.22 11.65 -4.43
N VAL A 251 10.99 10.83 -3.40
CA VAL A 251 10.17 9.61 -3.51
C VAL A 251 8.72 9.98 -3.82
N LEU A 252 8.18 10.97 -3.12
CA LEU A 252 6.82 11.47 -3.29
C LEU A 252 6.55 12.11 -4.67
N GLU A 253 7.56 12.44 -5.47
CA GLU A 253 7.37 12.85 -6.87
C GLU A 253 6.79 11.74 -7.76
N SER A 254 6.94 10.48 -7.33
CA SER A 254 6.44 9.32 -8.08
C SER A 254 5.01 8.91 -7.71
N PHE A 255 4.39 9.62 -6.76
CA PHE A 255 3.05 9.37 -6.22
C PHE A 255 2.15 10.61 -6.33
N GLY A 256 0.84 10.42 -6.23
CA GLY A 256 -0.13 11.52 -6.34
C GLY A 256 -1.55 11.18 -5.86
N PRO A 257 -2.56 11.95 -6.30
CA PRO A 257 -3.92 11.81 -5.80
C PRO A 257 -4.53 10.42 -5.97
N GLY A 258 -5.00 9.84 -4.85
CA GLY A 258 -5.57 8.49 -4.78
C GLY A 258 -4.57 7.41 -4.35
N ASP A 259 -3.27 7.70 -4.38
CA ASP A 259 -2.26 6.84 -3.77
C ASP A 259 -2.33 6.96 -2.23
N TRP A 260 -1.74 5.99 -1.53
CA TRP A 260 -1.68 5.96 -0.07
C TRP A 260 -0.24 6.11 0.39
N ILE A 261 -0.06 6.79 1.52
CA ILE A 261 1.14 6.72 2.35
C ILE A 261 0.79 6.02 3.66
N VAL A 262 1.60 5.04 4.05
CA VAL A 262 1.54 4.38 5.36
C VAL A 262 2.71 4.89 6.21
N GLN A 263 2.42 5.41 7.40
CA GLN A 263 3.44 5.91 8.34
C GLN A 263 3.24 5.37 9.75
N GLN A 264 4.35 5.26 10.46
CA GLN A 264 4.43 5.04 11.91
C GLN A 264 5.36 6.07 12.54
N ASN A 265 5.46 6.07 13.87
CA ASN A 265 6.29 7.03 14.61
C ASN A 265 7.71 6.50 14.90
N GLU A 266 8.37 5.92 13.90
CA GLU A 266 9.74 5.37 14.03
C GLU A 266 10.73 5.95 13.00
N ILE A 267 10.33 7.00 12.27
CA ILE A 267 11.15 7.63 11.23
C ILE A 267 11.39 9.11 11.54
N SER A 268 12.57 9.62 11.24
CA SER A 268 12.86 11.05 11.31
C SER A 268 11.92 11.87 10.41
N HIS A 269 11.55 13.06 10.88
CA HIS A 269 10.72 14.02 10.15
C HIS A 269 9.34 13.49 9.72
N GLY A 270 8.75 12.55 10.48
CA GLY A 270 7.47 11.92 10.13
C GLY A 270 6.34 12.91 9.83
N GLY A 271 6.20 13.98 10.64
CA GLY A 271 5.20 15.02 10.45
C GLY A 271 5.37 15.82 9.16
N ASP A 272 6.61 16.19 8.82
CA ASP A 272 6.92 16.91 7.58
C ASP A 272 6.62 16.04 6.35
N ILE A 273 6.99 14.75 6.41
CA ILE A 273 6.70 13.78 5.35
C ILE A 273 5.19 13.62 5.16
N MET A 274 4.43 13.53 6.26
CA MET A 274 2.97 13.42 6.24
C MET A 274 2.35 14.64 5.58
N LYS A 275 2.84 15.83 5.93
CA LYS A 275 2.39 17.09 5.34
C LYS A 275 2.65 17.13 3.83
N LEU A 276 3.86 16.78 3.39
CA LEU A 276 4.22 16.73 1.97
C LEU A 276 3.36 15.73 1.18
N ALA A 277 3.09 14.55 1.75
CA ALA A 277 2.24 13.55 1.12
C ALA A 277 0.79 14.05 0.98
N ALA A 278 0.23 14.65 2.03
CA ALA A 278 -1.11 15.21 2.02
C ALA A 278 -1.25 16.38 1.03
N GLU A 279 -0.24 17.26 0.94
CA GLU A 279 -0.21 18.37 -0.03
C GLU A 279 -0.19 17.88 -1.49
N LYS A 280 0.36 16.68 -1.73
CA LYS A 280 0.30 15.99 -3.04
C LYS A 280 -1.01 15.24 -3.30
N GLY A 281 -1.92 15.22 -2.33
CA GLY A 281 -3.22 14.57 -2.42
C GLY A 281 -3.21 13.07 -2.14
N LEU A 282 -2.14 12.54 -1.52
CA LEU A 282 -2.14 11.16 -1.05
C LEU A 282 -3.09 11.02 0.15
N ASN A 283 -3.71 9.84 0.27
CA ASN A 283 -4.40 9.45 1.48
C ASN A 283 -3.37 9.03 2.55
N VAL A 284 -3.55 9.50 3.77
CA VAL A 284 -2.63 9.23 4.88
C VAL A 284 -3.22 8.14 5.76
N PHE A 285 -2.56 6.98 5.80
CA PHE A 285 -2.85 5.90 6.73
C PHE A 285 -1.80 5.92 7.84
N PHE A 286 -2.22 6.21 9.07
CA PHE A 286 -1.29 6.47 10.16
C PHE A 286 -1.52 5.51 11.32
N ASN A 287 -0.44 4.86 11.75
CA ASN A 287 -0.39 4.14 13.01
C ASN A 287 0.70 4.80 13.88
N PRO A 288 0.36 5.69 14.84
CA PRO A 288 1.31 6.52 15.57
C PRO A 288 2.17 5.73 16.59
N ALA A 289 2.36 4.43 16.40
CA ALA A 289 3.14 3.58 17.29
C ALA A 289 4.65 3.73 17.02
N PRO A 290 5.50 3.79 18.07
CA PRO A 290 5.13 4.03 19.45
C PRO A 290 4.59 5.46 19.65
N LEU A 291 3.52 5.61 20.41
CA LEU A 291 2.95 6.93 20.66
C LEU A 291 3.81 7.68 21.69
N THR A 292 4.39 8.80 21.27
CA THR A 292 5.23 9.67 22.10
C THR A 292 4.40 10.80 22.71
N LYS A 293 4.86 11.33 23.85
CA LYS A 293 4.25 12.51 24.45
C LYS A 293 4.45 13.72 23.52
N GLY A 294 3.38 14.42 23.20
CA GLY A 294 3.37 15.57 22.31
C GLY A 294 3.20 15.21 20.84
N ILE A 295 2.72 14.00 20.53
CA ILE A 295 2.53 13.52 19.16
C ILE A 295 1.63 14.45 18.33
N LEU A 296 0.66 15.11 18.97
CA LEU A 296 -0.23 16.08 18.32
C LEU A 296 0.50 17.35 17.83
N GLN A 297 1.66 17.68 18.39
CA GLN A 297 2.50 18.78 17.92
C GLN A 297 3.48 18.33 16.84
N GLU A 298 3.90 17.06 16.87
CA GLU A 298 4.85 16.48 15.93
C GLU A 298 4.21 16.11 14.59
N PHE A 299 2.94 15.68 14.59
CA PHE A 299 2.24 15.22 13.39
C PHE A 299 0.97 16.02 13.09
N PRO A 300 0.70 16.33 11.81
CA PRO A 300 -0.53 17.02 11.42
C PRO A 300 -1.72 16.05 11.33
N PHE A 301 -2.33 15.71 12.47
CA PHE A 301 -3.47 14.76 12.53
C PHE A 301 -4.68 15.18 11.68
N ASP A 302 -4.83 16.48 11.36
CA ASP A 302 -5.84 16.99 10.44
C ASP A 302 -5.65 16.52 8.99
N LYS A 303 -4.49 15.94 8.66
CA LYS A 303 -4.18 15.33 7.35
C LYS A 303 -4.40 13.82 7.32
N VAL A 304 -4.59 13.18 8.46
CA VAL A 304 -4.76 11.73 8.54
C VAL A 304 -6.10 11.34 7.95
N THR A 305 -6.10 10.39 6.99
CA THR A 305 -7.31 9.86 6.38
C THR A 305 -7.87 8.71 7.22
N ILE A 306 -7.04 7.76 7.62
CA ILE A 306 -7.42 6.67 8.52
C ILE A 306 -6.36 6.55 9.61
N LEU A 307 -6.81 6.53 10.86
CA LEU A 307 -5.97 6.34 12.04
C LEU A 307 -6.17 4.93 12.60
N VAL A 308 -5.08 4.24 12.92
CA VAL A 308 -5.11 2.95 13.61
C VAL A 308 -4.27 3.02 14.88
N VAL A 309 -4.88 2.75 16.02
CA VAL A 309 -4.26 2.80 17.34
C VAL A 309 -4.66 1.57 18.16
N ASN A 310 -3.88 1.21 19.17
CA ASN A 310 -4.36 0.32 20.23
C ASN A 310 -5.12 1.10 21.31
N GLU A 311 -5.73 0.41 22.28
CA GLU A 311 -6.49 1.03 23.37
C GLU A 311 -5.66 2.03 24.19
N HIS A 312 -4.40 1.70 24.53
CA HIS A 312 -3.53 2.58 25.30
C HIS A 312 -3.11 3.83 24.53
N GLU A 313 -2.80 3.67 23.24
CA GLU A 313 -2.46 4.76 22.32
C GLU A 313 -3.66 5.69 22.10
N ALA A 314 -4.86 5.12 21.92
CA ALA A 314 -6.10 5.89 21.78
C ALA A 314 -6.39 6.73 23.03
N GLN A 315 -6.20 6.15 24.23
CA GLN A 315 -6.38 6.87 25.48
C GLN A 315 -5.36 8.00 25.66
N ALA A 316 -4.09 7.72 25.39
CA ALA A 316 -3.04 8.74 25.48
C ALA A 316 -3.30 9.90 24.50
N LEU A 317 -3.75 9.61 23.28
CA LEU A 317 -4.14 10.64 22.31
C LEU A 317 -5.33 11.47 22.81
N TYR A 318 -6.33 10.83 23.41
CA TYR A 318 -7.49 11.52 23.98
C TYR A 318 -7.11 12.41 25.17
N GLU A 319 -6.18 11.96 26.02
CA GLU A 319 -5.62 12.77 27.11
C GLU A 319 -4.88 14.01 26.58
N GLU A 320 -4.09 13.88 25.52
CA GLU A 320 -3.40 15.04 24.90
C GLU A 320 -4.38 16.06 24.29
N LEU A 321 -5.58 15.63 23.88
CA LEU A 321 -6.67 16.49 23.44
C LEU A 321 -7.42 17.17 24.61
N GLY A 322 -7.02 16.90 25.86
CA GLY A 322 -7.64 17.44 27.06
C GLY A 322 -8.77 16.57 27.64
N GLY A 323 -8.93 15.34 27.13
CA GLY A 323 -9.88 14.35 27.65
C GLY A 323 -9.47 13.77 29.01
N SER A 324 -10.46 13.30 29.78
CA SER A 324 -10.25 12.56 31.04
C SER A 324 -10.14 11.06 30.77
N LYS A 325 -9.06 10.42 31.26
CA LYS A 325 -8.75 8.99 31.06
C LYS A 325 -9.85 8.01 31.53
N LYS A 326 -10.70 8.41 32.48
CA LYS A 326 -11.56 7.47 33.21
C LYS A 326 -12.94 7.20 32.58
N ASP A 327 -13.36 7.98 31.59
CA ASP A 327 -14.78 8.06 31.26
C ASP A 327 -15.15 7.48 29.87
N VAL A 328 -14.17 7.27 28.98
CA VAL A 328 -14.45 6.99 27.57
C VAL A 328 -13.56 5.83 27.07
N VAL A 329 -14.17 4.74 26.59
CA VAL A 329 -13.45 3.55 26.07
C VAL A 329 -14.08 3.04 24.78
N GLY A 330 -13.37 2.16 24.07
CA GLY A 330 -13.92 1.45 22.91
C GLY A 330 -14.50 2.38 21.84
N LEU A 331 -15.76 2.17 21.48
CA LEU A 331 -16.43 2.92 20.41
C LEU A 331 -16.69 4.39 20.78
N ASP A 332 -16.94 4.68 22.06
CA ASP A 332 -17.08 6.06 22.53
C ASP A 332 -15.74 6.79 22.42
N LEU A 333 -14.62 6.10 22.63
CA LEU A 333 -13.29 6.68 22.45
C LEU A 333 -13.00 6.97 20.98
N ALA A 334 -13.37 6.05 20.09
CA ALA A 334 -13.30 6.29 18.64
C ALA A 334 -14.19 7.47 18.21
N THR A 335 -15.34 7.65 18.88
CA THR A 335 -16.25 8.78 18.66
C THR A 335 -15.59 10.10 18.98
N GLU A 336 -15.03 10.23 20.18
CA GLU A 336 -14.42 11.47 20.64
C GLU A 336 -13.19 11.83 19.83
N LEU A 337 -12.33 10.86 19.53
CA LEU A 337 -11.17 11.10 18.68
C LEU A 337 -11.57 11.55 17.27
N LEU A 338 -12.55 10.90 16.64
CA LEU A 338 -12.95 11.24 15.27
C LEU A 338 -13.57 12.64 15.16
N ARG A 339 -14.28 13.10 16.21
CA ARG A 339 -14.87 14.44 16.28
C ARG A 339 -13.82 15.56 16.32
N ASN A 340 -12.61 15.28 16.78
CA ASN A 340 -11.53 16.26 16.83
C ASN A 340 -10.86 16.48 15.46
N PHE A 341 -11.13 15.64 14.46
CA PHE A 341 -10.43 15.66 13.16
C PHE A 341 -11.41 15.57 11.98
N ASP A 342 -11.89 16.73 11.50
CA ASP A 342 -12.91 16.84 10.45
C ASP A 342 -12.58 16.12 9.14
N LYS A 343 -11.31 16.01 8.76
CA LYS A 343 -10.89 15.36 7.51
C LYS A 343 -10.62 13.86 7.65
N MET A 344 -10.52 13.36 8.88
CA MET A 344 -10.27 11.96 9.15
C MET A 344 -11.52 11.15 8.83
N GLN A 345 -11.40 10.17 7.95
CA GLN A 345 -12.50 9.35 7.46
C GLN A 345 -12.80 8.15 8.36
N GLY A 346 -11.82 7.70 9.15
CA GLY A 346 -12.08 6.64 10.11
C GLY A 346 -10.97 6.45 11.13
N ILE A 347 -11.38 5.88 12.27
CA ILE A 347 -10.52 5.46 13.36
C ILE A 347 -10.78 4.00 13.64
N VAL A 348 -9.69 3.24 13.77
CA VAL A 348 -9.70 1.85 14.20
C VAL A 348 -8.94 1.73 15.52
N ILE A 349 -9.60 1.16 16.53
CA ILE A 349 -9.00 0.88 17.85
C ILE A 349 -8.90 -0.62 18.03
N THR A 350 -7.68 -1.13 18.06
CA THR A 350 -7.41 -2.54 18.36
C THR A 350 -7.45 -2.78 19.87
N LEU A 351 -8.15 -3.84 20.29
CA LEU A 351 -8.44 -4.17 21.69
C LEU A 351 -7.77 -5.51 22.10
N GLY A 352 -6.71 -5.90 21.39
CA GLY A 352 -6.01 -7.17 21.61
C GLY A 352 -6.96 -8.37 21.56
N GLY A 353 -7.02 -9.14 22.64
CA GLY A 353 -7.88 -10.33 22.76
C GLY A 353 -9.38 -10.05 22.69
N ALA A 354 -9.83 -8.78 22.79
CA ALA A 354 -11.23 -8.41 22.65
C ALA A 354 -11.64 -8.08 21.20
N GLY A 355 -10.68 -7.97 20.28
CA GLY A 355 -10.92 -7.72 18.85
C GLY A 355 -10.66 -6.27 18.47
N VAL A 356 -11.58 -5.67 17.72
CA VAL A 356 -11.45 -4.31 17.19
C VAL A 356 -12.78 -3.59 17.21
N VAL A 357 -12.73 -2.29 17.49
CA VAL A 357 -13.83 -1.35 17.27
C VAL A 357 -13.36 -0.28 16.30
N ALA A 358 -14.28 0.21 15.46
CA ALA A 358 -13.96 1.28 14.53
C ALA A 358 -15.18 2.15 14.26
N ARG A 359 -14.92 3.40 13.86
CA ARG A 359 -15.93 4.32 13.37
C ARG A 359 -15.43 4.96 12.08
N PHE A 360 -16.26 4.93 11.04
CA PHE A 360 -15.96 5.52 9.73
C PHE A 360 -17.06 6.46 9.28
N LYS A 361 -16.69 7.46 8.47
CA LYS A 361 -17.61 8.42 7.86
C LYS A 361 -17.43 8.50 6.34
N GLN A 362 -18.53 8.73 5.64
CA GLN A 362 -18.57 9.02 4.20
C GLN A 362 -19.66 10.07 3.93
N GLY A 363 -19.24 11.27 3.51
CA GLY A 363 -20.18 12.41 3.45
C GLY A 363 -20.79 12.65 4.83
N ASP A 364 -22.12 12.73 4.89
CA ASP A 364 -22.87 12.93 6.14
C ASP A 364 -23.18 11.61 6.88
N GLN A 365 -22.82 10.45 6.30
CA GLN A 365 -23.06 9.15 6.91
C GLN A 365 -21.90 8.75 7.81
N THR A 366 -22.22 8.12 8.93
CA THR A 366 -21.25 7.52 9.87
C THR A 366 -21.72 6.12 10.22
N GLN A 367 -20.78 5.17 10.29
CA GLN A 367 -21.06 3.79 10.67
C GLN A 367 -20.03 3.27 11.68
N ASP A 368 -20.55 2.48 12.62
CA ASP A 368 -19.80 1.82 13.68
C ASP A 368 -19.55 0.35 13.33
N PHE A 369 -18.38 -0.13 13.70
CA PHE A 369 -17.96 -1.50 13.47
C PHE A 369 -17.39 -2.09 14.75
N LYS A 370 -17.73 -3.35 15.00
CA LYS A 370 -17.15 -4.15 16.09
C LYS A 370 -16.91 -5.55 15.56
N VAL A 371 -15.65 -5.97 15.57
CA VAL A 371 -15.26 -7.32 15.16
C VAL A 371 -14.60 -8.01 16.35
N PRO A 372 -15.20 -9.08 16.91
CA PRO A 372 -14.61 -9.79 18.05
C PRO A 372 -13.33 -10.54 17.61
N SER A 373 -12.37 -10.69 18.53
CA SER A 373 -11.19 -11.53 18.27
C SER A 373 -11.55 -13.02 18.30
N ARG A 374 -10.76 -13.82 17.57
CA ARG A 374 -10.83 -15.28 17.62
C ARG A 374 -10.04 -15.77 18.82
N LYS A 375 -10.63 -16.70 19.59
CA LYS A 375 -9.91 -17.41 20.64
C LYS A 375 -8.91 -18.37 19.99
N VAL A 376 -7.62 -18.10 20.20
CA VAL A 376 -6.51 -18.86 19.65
C VAL A 376 -5.46 -19.11 20.73
N ASN A 377 -4.61 -20.11 20.53
CA ASN A 377 -3.52 -20.39 21.46
C ASN A 377 -2.34 -19.46 21.14
N VAL A 378 -2.16 -18.41 21.94
CA VAL A 378 -1.17 -17.35 21.71
C VAL A 378 0.23 -17.87 22.01
N LYS A 379 1.15 -17.71 21.05
CA LYS A 379 2.58 -18.01 21.21
C LYS A 379 3.42 -16.74 21.34
N ASP A 380 3.21 -15.78 20.44
CA ASP A 380 3.99 -14.53 20.39
C ASP A 380 3.09 -13.43 19.81
N THR A 381 2.89 -12.32 20.53
CA THR A 381 2.06 -11.20 20.07
C THR A 381 2.84 -10.16 19.26
N THR A 382 4.15 -10.36 19.09
CA THR A 382 5.04 -9.43 18.38
C THR A 382 4.63 -9.30 16.92
N GLY A 383 4.36 -8.06 16.46
CA GLY A 383 3.95 -7.79 15.08
C GLY A 383 2.48 -8.08 14.76
N ALA A 384 1.65 -8.45 15.76
CA ALA A 384 0.22 -8.63 15.54
C ALA A 384 -0.47 -7.33 15.09
N GLY A 385 -0.18 -6.20 15.73
CA GLY A 385 -0.68 -4.89 15.32
C GLY A 385 -0.19 -4.48 13.93
N ASP A 386 1.07 -4.77 13.60
CA ASP A 386 1.62 -4.49 12.28
C ASP A 386 0.98 -5.36 11.19
N THR A 387 0.69 -6.62 11.52
CA THR A 387 -0.07 -7.55 10.67
C THR A 387 -1.47 -6.98 10.41
N PHE A 388 -2.16 -6.55 11.47
CA PHE A 388 -3.47 -5.92 11.36
C PHE A 388 -3.43 -4.71 10.42
N VAL A 389 -2.50 -3.78 10.63
CA VAL A 389 -2.36 -2.57 9.83
C VAL A 389 -2.16 -2.89 8.34
N GLY A 390 -1.19 -3.76 8.03
CA GLY A 390 -0.90 -4.11 6.64
C GLY A 390 -2.08 -4.80 5.94
N TYR A 391 -2.71 -5.76 6.62
CA TYR A 391 -3.87 -6.47 6.09
C TYR A 391 -5.09 -5.57 5.93
N PHE A 392 -5.38 -4.72 6.93
CA PHE A 392 -6.52 -3.81 6.88
C PHE A 392 -6.45 -2.94 5.64
N LEU A 393 -5.33 -2.25 5.43
CA LEU A 393 -5.21 -1.35 4.29
C LEU A 393 -5.19 -2.12 2.95
N ALA A 394 -4.52 -3.29 2.89
CA ALA A 394 -4.50 -4.10 1.69
C ALA A 394 -5.91 -4.57 1.30
N ALA A 395 -6.66 -5.14 2.23
CA ALA A 395 -8.04 -5.58 2.05
C ALA A 395 -8.96 -4.41 1.71
N PHE A 396 -8.85 -3.31 2.45
CA PHE A 396 -9.58 -2.07 2.18
C PHE A 396 -9.35 -1.63 0.74
N ILE A 397 -8.11 -1.56 0.25
CA ILE A 397 -7.88 -1.14 -1.14
C ILE A 397 -8.31 -2.20 -2.17
N ARG A 398 -8.18 -3.50 -1.89
CA ARG A 398 -8.68 -4.54 -2.82
C ARG A 398 -10.19 -4.49 -3.00
N ALA A 399 -10.94 -4.11 -1.95
CA ALA A 399 -12.38 -3.95 -1.97
C ALA A 399 -12.85 -2.55 -2.44
N GLU A 400 -12.03 -1.81 -3.21
CA GLU A 400 -12.37 -0.44 -3.64
C GLU A 400 -13.65 -0.31 -4.49
N LYS A 401 -14.11 -1.41 -5.09
CA LYS A 401 -15.33 -1.46 -5.91
C LYS A 401 -16.60 -1.73 -5.11
N GLU A 402 -16.45 -2.16 -3.86
CA GLU A 402 -17.55 -2.41 -2.96
C GLU A 402 -18.12 -1.09 -2.42
N GLU A 403 -19.33 -1.16 -1.86
CA GLU A 403 -19.87 -0.07 -1.05
C GLU A 403 -18.89 0.27 0.10
N TYR A 404 -18.77 1.55 0.45
CA TYR A 404 -17.69 2.04 1.31
C TYR A 404 -17.70 1.41 2.70
N PHE A 405 -18.87 1.29 3.34
CA PHE A 405 -18.96 0.68 4.66
C PHE A 405 -18.79 -0.84 4.60
N HIS A 406 -19.27 -1.50 3.55
CA HIS A 406 -18.98 -2.91 3.33
C HIS A 406 -17.47 -3.17 3.12
N ARG A 407 -16.79 -2.30 2.37
CA ARG A 407 -15.35 -2.31 2.17
C ARG A 407 -14.58 -2.19 3.51
N VAL A 408 -15.05 -1.35 4.43
CA VAL A 408 -14.48 -1.23 5.80
C VAL A 408 -14.69 -2.54 6.57
N GLU A 409 -15.90 -3.10 6.55
CA GLU A 409 -16.22 -4.34 7.26
C GLU A 409 -15.33 -5.50 6.83
N VAL A 410 -15.21 -5.73 5.51
CA VAL A 410 -14.33 -6.78 4.95
C VAL A 410 -12.89 -6.58 5.38
N ALA A 411 -12.40 -5.34 5.37
CA ALA A 411 -11.03 -5.02 5.78
C ALA A 411 -10.77 -5.30 7.26
N LEU A 412 -11.72 -4.95 8.15
CA LEU A 412 -11.62 -5.24 9.58
C LEU A 412 -11.63 -6.74 9.87
N GLN A 413 -12.50 -7.49 9.19
CA GLN A 413 -12.61 -8.94 9.34
C GLN A 413 -11.31 -9.64 8.91
N GLU A 414 -10.81 -9.33 7.71
CA GLU A 414 -9.59 -9.96 7.18
C GLU A 414 -8.36 -9.61 8.04
N ALA A 415 -8.21 -8.35 8.46
CA ALA A 415 -7.10 -7.92 9.29
C ALA A 415 -7.10 -8.55 10.69
N ASN A 416 -8.27 -8.62 11.33
CA ASN A 416 -8.44 -9.25 12.63
C ASN A 416 -8.15 -10.76 12.53
N PHE A 417 -8.58 -11.40 11.44
CA PHE A 417 -8.32 -12.81 11.20
C PHE A 417 -6.83 -13.10 10.96
N ALA A 418 -6.17 -12.32 10.09
CA ALA A 418 -4.74 -12.45 9.82
C ALA A 418 -3.90 -12.29 11.11
N SER A 419 -4.26 -11.32 11.94
CA SER A 419 -3.62 -11.10 13.24
C SER A 419 -3.80 -12.29 14.18
N SER A 420 -4.99 -12.93 14.18
CA SER A 420 -5.22 -14.15 14.96
C SER A 420 -4.35 -15.35 14.53
N ILE A 421 -3.95 -15.41 13.26
CA ILE A 421 -3.00 -16.44 12.78
C ILE A 421 -1.58 -16.06 13.19
N ALA A 422 -1.20 -14.78 13.02
CA ALA A 422 0.14 -14.31 13.35
C ALA A 422 0.51 -14.60 14.82
N VAL A 423 -0.41 -14.35 15.76
CA VAL A 423 -0.14 -14.56 17.19
C VAL A 423 0.09 -16.02 17.61
N GLN A 424 -0.22 -16.99 16.74
CA GLN A 424 -0.02 -18.42 16.98
C GLN A 424 1.37 -18.92 16.50
N ARG A 425 2.19 -18.01 15.98
CA ARG A 425 3.52 -18.27 15.42
C ARG A 425 4.53 -17.39 16.13
N GLU A 426 5.78 -17.84 16.19
CA GLU A 426 6.86 -17.02 16.74
C GLU A 426 7.37 -16.01 15.71
N GLY A 427 7.80 -14.85 16.19
CA GLY A 427 8.48 -13.86 15.40
C GLY A 427 7.56 -12.83 14.73
N SER A 428 8.16 -11.72 14.31
CA SER A 428 7.43 -10.56 13.79
C SER A 428 7.09 -10.73 12.30
N MET A 429 7.92 -10.27 11.37
CA MET A 429 7.66 -10.42 9.92
C MET A 429 7.44 -11.88 9.45
N ALA A 430 8.08 -12.82 10.14
CA ALA A 430 8.00 -14.25 9.82
C ALA A 430 6.65 -14.87 10.18
N SER A 431 5.93 -14.35 11.19
CA SER A 431 4.63 -14.89 11.59
C SER A 431 3.50 -14.49 10.64
N VAL A 432 3.67 -13.36 9.93
CA VAL A 432 2.67 -12.80 9.02
C VAL A 432 2.20 -13.88 8.01
N PRO A 433 0.91 -14.26 8.02
CA PRO A 433 0.39 -15.24 7.08
C PRO A 433 0.32 -14.68 5.66
N SER A 434 0.22 -15.56 4.67
CA SER A 434 -0.15 -15.20 3.30
C SER A 434 -1.67 -15.04 3.17
N ILE A 435 -2.11 -14.24 2.19
CA ILE A 435 -3.54 -14.04 1.90
C ILE A 435 -4.27 -15.36 1.65
N LYS A 436 -3.61 -16.32 1.00
CA LYS A 436 -4.18 -17.64 0.73
C LYS A 436 -4.51 -18.38 2.03
N GLU A 437 -3.56 -18.42 2.98
CA GLU A 437 -3.77 -19.04 4.29
C GLU A 437 -4.91 -18.35 5.06
N VAL A 438 -5.00 -17.01 5.00
CA VAL A 438 -6.06 -16.26 5.66
C VAL A 438 -7.42 -16.60 5.06
N HIS A 439 -7.56 -16.57 3.73
CA HIS A 439 -8.83 -16.85 3.05
C HIS A 439 -9.28 -18.30 3.21
N GLU A 440 -8.36 -19.27 3.11
CA GLU A 440 -8.66 -20.68 3.37
C GLU A 440 -9.18 -20.87 4.80
N ALA A 441 -8.47 -20.32 5.79
CA ALA A 441 -8.89 -20.45 7.18
C ALA A 441 -10.19 -19.69 7.51
N MET A 442 -10.51 -18.61 6.80
CA MET A 442 -11.80 -17.91 6.92
C MET A 442 -12.96 -18.71 6.33
N HIS A 443 -12.72 -19.49 5.27
CA HIS A 443 -13.75 -20.35 4.65
C HIS A 443 -14.09 -21.59 5.49
N ASP A 444 -13.14 -22.09 6.29
CA ASP A 444 -13.31 -23.27 7.13
C ASP A 444 -14.00 -22.97 8.49
N GLN A 445 -14.48 -21.73 8.70
CA GLN A 445 -15.30 -21.32 9.85
C GLN A 445 -16.78 -21.27 9.51
#